data_AF-A0AAE1QP89-F1
#
_entry.id   AF-A0AAE1QP89-F1
#
_cell.length_a   1.000
_cell.length_b   1.000
_cell.length_c   1.000
_cell.angle_alpha   90.00
_cell.angle_beta   90.00
_cell.angle_gamma   90.00
#
_symmetry.space_group_name_H-M   'P 1'
#
loop_
_entity.id
_entity.type
_entity.pdbx_description
1 polymer ?
#
loop_
_entity_poly.entity_id
_entity_poly.type
_entity_poly.pdbx_seq_one_letter_code
_entity_poly.pdbx_strand_id
1 'polypeptide(L)'
;MEELLMGLVSQLAEKEDAILCSDVRDKLFGPMNFSRRDLAALNIMRGRDNGLPDYNTAREAFGLPKLNWTQILPPSDWYKYEIAVMIGGGIGVTPYASILNDLVFGTSTNR
;
A
#
# COMPACT_ATOMS: atom_id res chain seq x y z
N MET A 1 8.23 26.91 -14.13
CA MET A 1 7.75 26.47 -12.79
C MET A 1 6.25 26.66 -12.67
N GLU A 2 5.71 27.82 -13.07
CA GLU A 2 4.25 28.05 -13.14
C GLU A 2 3.51 27.01 -14.00
N GLU A 3 4.06 26.62 -15.16
CA GLU A 3 3.47 25.57 -16.00
C GLU A 3 3.34 24.21 -15.31
N LEU A 4 4.35 23.82 -14.51
CA LEU A 4 4.32 22.58 -13.73
C LEU A 4 3.23 22.65 -12.65
N LEU A 5 3.14 23.79 -11.95
CA LEU A 5 2.10 24.03 -10.94
C LEU A 5 0.70 23.99 -11.55
N MET A 6 0.49 24.65 -12.71
CA MET A 6 -0.78 24.59 -13.43
C MET A 6 -1.14 23.15 -13.82
N GLY A 7 -0.16 22.37 -14.26
CA GLY A 7 -0.34 20.93 -14.52
C GLY A 7 -0.79 20.15 -13.28
N LEU A 8 -0.09 20.33 -12.16
CA LEU A 8 -0.39 19.63 -10.90
C LEU A 8 -1.75 19.99 -10.31
N VAL A 9 -2.19 21.25 -10.45
CA VAL A 9 -3.50 21.70 -9.94
C VAL A 9 -4.65 21.29 -10.86
N SER A 10 -4.40 21.14 -12.16
CA SER A 10 -5.44 20.85 -13.15
C SER A 10 -5.68 19.35 -13.37
N GLN A 11 -4.69 18.50 -13.08
CA GLN A 11 -4.79 17.05 -13.27
C GLN A 11 -5.48 16.40 -12.06
N LEU A 12 -6.40 15.48 -12.32
CA LEU A 12 -6.99 14.65 -11.27
C LEU A 12 -5.93 13.69 -10.73
N ALA A 13 -5.85 13.60 -9.41
CA ALA A 13 -5.03 12.59 -8.75
C ALA A 13 -5.61 11.18 -9.00
N GLU A 14 -4.71 10.19 -9.02
CA GLU A 14 -5.13 8.79 -9.04
C GLU A 14 -5.95 8.45 -7.79
N LYS A 15 -6.81 7.43 -7.94
CA LYS A 15 -7.70 7.01 -6.86
C LYS A 15 -6.88 6.47 -5.68
N GLU A 16 -7.29 6.82 -4.48
CA GLU A 16 -6.82 6.17 -3.25
C GLU A 16 -7.40 4.74 -3.20
N ASP A 17 -6.62 3.78 -3.71
CA ASP A 17 -6.92 2.36 -3.62
C ASP A 17 -5.66 1.53 -3.29
N ALA A 18 -5.84 0.22 -3.10
CA ALA A 18 -4.75 -0.70 -2.80
C ALA A 18 -3.93 -1.09 -4.05
N ILE A 19 -4.24 -0.50 -5.21
CA ILE A 19 -3.62 -0.82 -6.49
C ILE A 19 -2.66 0.31 -6.86
N LEU A 20 -1.41 -0.06 -7.11
CA LEU A 20 -0.40 0.91 -7.54
C LEU A 20 -0.36 0.98 -9.06
N CYS A 21 -0.29 2.20 -9.61
CA CYS A 21 -0.19 2.41 -11.05
C CYS A 21 1.08 1.78 -11.64
N SER A 22 1.01 1.36 -12.90
CA SER A 22 2.11 0.66 -13.57
C SER A 22 3.39 1.48 -13.65
N ASP A 23 3.30 2.81 -13.64
CA ASP A 23 4.47 3.68 -13.75
C ASP A 23 5.35 3.62 -12.50
N VAL A 24 4.75 3.31 -11.35
CA VAL A 24 5.43 3.20 -10.06
C VAL A 24 5.70 1.74 -9.68
N ARG A 25 4.84 0.81 -10.13
CA ARG A 25 5.00 -0.63 -9.91
C ARG A 25 5.97 -1.29 -10.88
N ASP A 26 5.92 -0.93 -12.17
CA ASP A 26 6.68 -1.63 -13.22
C ASP A 26 7.76 -0.75 -13.85
N LYS A 27 7.71 0.58 -13.65
CA LYS A 27 8.55 1.55 -14.35
C LYS A 27 9.24 2.56 -13.44
N LEU A 28 9.32 2.29 -12.13
CA LEU A 28 10.00 3.19 -11.21
C LEU A 28 11.46 3.37 -11.63
N PHE A 29 11.97 4.59 -11.47
CA PHE A 29 13.35 4.98 -11.75
C PHE A 29 14.37 3.90 -11.33
N GLY A 30 15.30 3.62 -12.24
CA GLY A 30 16.39 2.67 -12.03
C GLY A 30 17.71 3.22 -12.55
N PRO A 31 18.85 2.69 -12.07
CA PRO A 31 20.15 3.04 -12.64
C PRO A 31 20.19 2.68 -14.14
N MET A 32 20.97 3.41 -14.93
CA MET A 32 21.06 3.23 -16.40
C MET A 32 21.35 1.77 -16.82
N ASN A 33 21.93 0.98 -15.92
CA ASN A 33 22.43 -0.38 -16.15
C ASN A 33 21.39 -1.48 -15.86
N PHE A 34 20.29 -1.17 -15.17
CA PHE A 34 19.23 -2.15 -14.87
C PHE A 34 17.86 -1.55 -15.09
N SER A 35 17.02 -2.31 -15.78
CA SER A 35 15.61 -1.99 -16.00
C SER A 35 14.88 -1.76 -14.67
N ARG A 36 14.07 -0.68 -14.66
CA ARG A 36 12.84 -0.41 -13.91
C ARG A 36 12.62 -1.18 -12.60
N ARG A 37 12.42 -0.44 -11.50
CA ARG A 37 12.16 -0.99 -10.16
C ARG A 37 10.67 -1.00 -9.85
N ASP A 38 10.28 -1.77 -8.84
CA ASP A 38 8.93 -1.78 -8.25
C ASP A 38 8.96 -1.04 -6.91
N LEU A 39 8.26 0.10 -6.82
CA LEU A 39 8.20 0.86 -5.57
C LEU A 39 7.51 0.10 -4.45
N ALA A 40 6.49 -0.70 -4.76
CA ALA A 40 5.77 -1.51 -3.78
C ALA A 40 6.73 -2.52 -3.15
N ALA A 41 7.46 -3.27 -3.99
CA ALA A 41 8.46 -4.22 -3.54
C ALA A 41 9.57 -3.54 -2.75
N LEU A 42 10.05 -2.36 -3.19
CA LEU A 42 11.05 -1.58 -2.48
C LEU A 42 10.58 -1.15 -1.08
N ASN A 43 9.34 -0.69 -0.95
CA ASN A 43 8.79 -0.27 0.34
C ASN A 43 8.59 -1.47 1.28
N ILE A 44 8.22 -2.64 0.75
CA ILE A 44 8.14 -3.87 1.54
C ILE A 44 9.54 -4.29 2.03
N MET A 45 10.53 -4.35 1.13
CA MET A 45 11.90 -4.71 1.50
C MET A 45 12.48 -3.74 2.53
N ARG A 46 12.34 -2.42 2.29
CA ARG A 46 12.77 -1.40 3.26
C ARG A 46 12.08 -1.57 4.61
N GLY A 47 10.78 -1.86 4.63
CA GLY A 47 10.07 -2.10 5.87
C GLY A 47 10.64 -3.30 6.63
N ARG A 48 11.02 -4.37 5.93
CA ARG A 48 11.67 -5.55 6.54
C ARG A 48 13.08 -5.23 7.02
N ASP A 49 13.88 -4.53 6.22
CA ASP A 49 15.26 -4.16 6.56
C ASP A 49 15.31 -3.23 7.78
N ASN A 50 14.32 -2.34 7.92
CA ASN A 50 14.18 -1.46 9.08
C ASN A 50 13.48 -2.14 10.28
N GLY A 51 13.09 -3.42 10.16
CA GLY A 51 12.42 -4.14 11.23
C GLY A 51 11.07 -3.53 11.63
N LEU A 52 10.31 -3.00 10.67
CA LEU A 52 8.97 -2.48 10.97
C LEU A 52 8.11 -3.56 11.62
N PRO A 53 7.34 -3.21 12.66
CA PRO A 53 6.46 -4.16 13.34
C PRO A 53 5.35 -4.63 12.39
N ASP A 54 4.65 -5.70 12.76
CA ASP A 54 3.44 -6.08 12.04
C ASP A 54 2.32 -5.03 12.18
N TYR A 55 1.28 -5.17 11.37
CA TYR A 55 0.16 -4.22 11.33
C TYR A 55 -0.55 -4.05 12.68
N ASN A 56 -0.82 -5.13 13.41
CA ASN A 56 -1.54 -5.07 14.68
C ASN A 56 -0.66 -4.52 15.81
N THR A 57 0.63 -4.83 15.79
CA THR A 57 1.63 -4.24 16.68
C THR A 57 1.77 -2.73 16.41
N ALA A 58 1.75 -2.30 15.15
CA ALA A 58 1.72 -0.88 14.80
C ALA A 58 0.43 -0.21 15.32
N ARG A 59 -0.75 -0.81 15.12
CA ARG A 59 -2.02 -0.29 15.63
C ARG A 59 -2.02 -0.12 17.15
N GLU A 60 -1.53 -1.11 17.88
CA GLU A 60 -1.41 -1.07 19.33
C GLU A 60 -0.50 0.08 19.79
N ALA A 61 0.63 0.29 19.12
CA ALA A 61 1.54 1.42 19.42
C ALA A 61 0.88 2.79 19.22
N PHE A 62 -0.10 2.90 18.31
CA PHE A 62 -0.91 4.11 18.09
C PHE A 62 -2.21 4.16 18.92
N GLY A 63 -2.44 3.21 19.84
CA GLY A 63 -3.66 3.16 20.66
C GLY A 63 -4.92 2.74 19.90
N LEU A 64 -4.77 2.12 18.72
CA LEU A 64 -5.86 1.60 17.91
C LEU A 64 -6.16 0.13 18.27
N PRO A 65 -7.44 -0.30 18.19
CA PRO A 65 -7.78 -1.69 18.46
C PRO A 65 -7.19 -2.61 17.39
N LYS A 66 -6.76 -3.81 17.83
CA LYS A 66 -6.31 -4.88 16.93
C LYS A 66 -7.47 -5.32 16.04
N LEU A 67 -7.15 -5.64 14.79
CA LEU A 67 -8.13 -6.11 13.82
C LEU A 67 -7.88 -7.56 13.45
N ASN A 68 -8.97 -8.29 13.25
CA ASN A 68 -8.95 -9.61 12.64
C ASN A 68 -8.92 -9.48 11.11
N TRP A 69 -8.38 -10.50 10.43
CA TRP A 69 -8.26 -10.47 8.96
C TRP A 69 -9.58 -10.24 8.23
N THR A 70 -10.68 -10.77 8.74
CA THR A 70 -12.04 -10.58 8.20
C THR A 70 -12.53 -9.13 8.27
N GLN A 71 -11.93 -8.31 9.14
CA GLN A 71 -12.22 -6.89 9.27
C GLN A 71 -11.33 -6.04 8.36
N ILE A 72 -10.14 -6.56 8.02
CA ILE A 72 -9.17 -5.89 7.13
C ILE A 72 -9.54 -6.13 5.66
N LEU A 73 -10.05 -7.32 5.34
CA LEU A 73 -10.42 -7.72 3.98
C LEU A 73 -11.76 -8.48 3.98
N PRO A 74 -12.73 -8.09 3.13
CA PRO A 74 -13.96 -8.86 2.94
C PRO A 74 -13.69 -10.26 2.39
N PRO A 75 -14.42 -11.30 2.84
CA PRO A 75 -14.27 -12.68 2.35
C PRO A 75 -14.53 -12.86 0.84
N SER A 76 -15.16 -11.89 0.18
CA SER A 76 -15.51 -11.96 -1.24
C SER A 76 -14.40 -11.49 -2.18
N ASP A 77 -13.32 -10.87 -1.69
CA ASP A 77 -12.35 -10.17 -2.55
C ASP A 77 -10.89 -10.65 -2.41
N TRP A 78 -10.63 -11.69 -1.61
CA TRP A 78 -9.26 -12.17 -1.36
C TRP A 78 -8.51 -12.62 -2.62
N TYR A 79 -9.23 -13.09 -3.66
CA TYR A 79 -8.65 -13.52 -4.94
C TYR A 79 -8.36 -12.35 -5.89
N LYS A 80 -8.90 -11.16 -5.63
CA LYS A 80 -8.70 -9.98 -6.48
C LYS A 80 -7.36 -9.29 -6.22
N TYR A 81 -6.74 -9.54 -5.07
CA TYR A 81 -5.52 -8.86 -4.66
C TYR A 81 -4.48 -9.90 -4.23
N GLU A 82 -3.39 -10.07 -4.98
CA GLU A 82 -2.28 -10.95 -4.57
C GLU A 82 -1.72 -10.58 -3.18
N ILE A 83 -1.78 -9.30 -2.83
CA ILE A 83 -1.34 -8.78 -1.53
C ILE A 83 -2.25 -9.30 -0.40
N ALA A 84 -3.55 -9.53 -0.66
CA ALA A 84 -4.49 -10.08 0.32
C ALA A 84 -4.11 -11.51 0.75
N VAL A 85 -3.59 -12.33 -0.18
CA VAL A 85 -3.06 -13.67 0.13
C VAL A 85 -1.81 -13.59 1.01
N MET A 86 -0.94 -12.62 0.76
CA MET A 86 0.27 -12.42 1.58
C MET A 86 -0.06 -11.92 3.00
N ILE A 87 -1.08 -11.07 3.12
CA ILE A 87 -1.64 -10.58 4.38
C ILE A 87 -2.26 -11.77 5.16
N GLY A 88 -3.14 -12.56 4.55
CA GLY A 88 -3.78 -13.72 5.18
C GLY A 88 -2.85 -14.90 5.50
N GLY A 89 -1.71 -15.02 4.83
CA GLY A 89 -0.71 -16.06 5.05
C GLY A 89 0.26 -15.82 6.20
N GLY A 90 0.18 -14.68 6.90
CA GLY A 90 1.02 -14.39 8.07
C GLY A 90 2.50 -14.09 7.76
N ILE A 91 2.86 -13.85 6.50
CA ILE A 91 4.25 -13.65 6.06
C ILE A 91 4.80 -12.23 6.26
N GLY A 92 4.23 -11.46 7.20
CA GLY A 92 4.77 -10.15 7.59
C GLY A 92 4.68 -9.11 6.49
N VAL A 93 3.49 -8.94 5.90
CA VAL A 93 3.23 -7.78 5.04
C VAL A 93 3.38 -6.53 5.89
N THR A 94 4.29 -5.65 5.46
CA THR A 94 4.67 -4.46 6.20
C THR A 94 3.44 -3.60 6.54
N PRO A 95 3.50 -2.78 7.61
CA PRO A 95 2.43 -1.84 7.94
C PRO A 95 1.96 -1.03 6.72
N TYR A 96 2.87 -0.70 5.80
CA TYR A 96 2.58 -0.02 4.55
C TYR A 96 1.40 -0.60 3.77
N ALA A 97 1.42 -1.89 3.41
CA ALA A 97 0.37 -2.44 2.56
C ALA A 97 -0.96 -2.63 3.32
N SER A 98 -0.88 -2.92 4.62
CA SER A 98 -2.05 -3.10 5.47
C SER A 98 -2.75 -1.78 5.77
N ILE A 99 -1.99 -0.71 6.00
CA ILE A 99 -2.51 0.66 6.20
C ILE A 99 -3.17 1.17 4.91
N LEU A 100 -2.57 0.94 3.74
CA LEU A 100 -3.19 1.32 2.47
C LEU A 100 -4.57 0.67 2.31
N ASN A 101 -4.69 -0.63 2.60
CA ASN A 101 -6.01 -1.29 2.59
C ASN A 101 -6.98 -0.69 3.62
N ASP A 102 -6.53 -0.50 4.86
CA ASP A 102 -7.37 0.07 5.93
C ASP A 102 -7.92 1.45 5.56
N LEU A 103 -7.09 2.32 4.97
CA LEU A 103 -7.51 3.65 4.49
C LEU A 103 -8.57 3.54 3.39
N VAL A 104 -8.39 2.62 2.45
CA VAL A 104 -9.32 2.44 1.31
C VAL A 104 -10.68 1.92 1.79
N PHE A 105 -10.70 0.99 2.74
CA PHE A 105 -11.95 0.50 3.33
C PHE A 105 -12.59 1.52 4.27
N GLY A 106 -11.78 2.22 5.07
CA GLY A 106 -12.26 3.27 5.98
C GLY A 106 -12.89 4.44 5.23
N THR A 107 -12.35 4.83 4.08
CA THR A 107 -12.92 5.88 3.22
C THR A 107 -14.13 5.40 2.41
N SER A 108 -14.16 4.13 1.98
CA SER A 108 -15.29 3.56 1.23
C SER A 108 -16.55 3.35 2.09
N THR A 109 -16.39 3.15 3.41
CA THR A 109 -17.51 2.94 4.35
C THR A 109 -18.14 4.27 4.81
N ASN A 110 -17.48 5.40 4.57
CA ASN A 110 -17.90 6.74 5.03
C ASN A 110 -18.47 7.62 3.89
N ARG A 111 -18.98 7.00 2.82
CA ARG A 111 -19.71 7.66 1.72
C ARG A 111 -21.16 7.20 1.65
#